data_AF-A0AAU4BIH9-F1
#
_entry.id   AF-A0AAU4BIH9-F1
#
_cell.length_a   1.000
_cell.length_b   1.000
_cell.length_c   1.000
_cell.angle_alpha   90.00
_cell.angle_beta   90.00
_cell.angle_gamma   90.00
#
_symmetry.space_group_name_H-M   'P 1'
#
loop_
_entity.id
_entity.type
_entity.pdbx_description
1 polymer ?
#
loop_
_entity_poly.entity_id
_entity_poly.type
_entity_poly.pdbx_seq_one_letter_code
_entity_poly.pdbx_strand_id
1 'polypeptide(L)'
;MVTRPALIAPEIAERYGRATSTVQRVWTQHPEWPAPVGKRGRWNTYDAEQVDQLVRRAFLRDEPARAGDPDDLLTVNEIADYTGLSPATIRADISRDRWRDPDETRDGVKRWRRSSVDQIIKSRRSYRRNPSG
;
A
#
# COMPACT_ATOMS: atom_id res chain seq x y z
N MET A 1 31.61 2.67 -15.25
CA MET A 1 31.29 1.54 -14.37
C MET A 1 30.36 2.07 -13.29
N VAL A 2 29.06 1.72 -13.34
CA VAL A 2 28.11 2.18 -12.31
C VAL A 2 28.36 1.33 -11.08
N THR A 3 29.02 1.90 -10.06
CA THR A 3 29.18 1.27 -8.75
C THR A 3 27.79 1.06 -8.17
N ARG A 4 27.25 -0.15 -8.28
CA ARG A 4 25.98 -0.49 -7.63
C ARG A 4 26.22 -0.51 -6.13
N PRO A 5 25.50 0.31 -5.34
CA PRO A 5 25.69 0.33 -3.89
C PRO A 5 25.28 -1.04 -3.34
N ALA A 6 26.19 -1.72 -2.66
CA ALA A 6 25.88 -2.96 -1.95
C ALA A 6 25.43 -2.58 -0.53
N LEU A 7 24.20 -2.94 -0.16
CA LEU A 7 23.60 -2.59 1.12
C LEU A 7 23.66 -3.76 2.10
N ILE A 8 23.89 -3.45 3.37
CA ILE A 8 23.73 -4.41 4.47
C ILE A 8 22.35 -4.29 5.12
N ALA A 9 21.90 -5.34 5.81
CA ALA A 9 20.61 -5.36 6.52
C ALA A 9 20.29 -4.10 7.36
N PRO A 10 21.21 -3.50 8.14
CA PRO A 10 20.91 -2.25 8.85
C PRO A 10 20.75 -1.04 7.92
N GLU A 11 21.52 -0.91 6.84
CA GLU A 11 21.33 0.18 5.86
C GLU A 11 19.99 0.05 5.12
N ILE A 12 19.56 -1.19 4.82
CA ILE A 12 18.23 -1.47 4.28
C ILE A 12 17.16 -1.03 5.30
N ALA A 13 17.35 -1.37 6.57
CA ALA A 13 16.42 -1.02 7.63
C ALA A 13 16.27 0.49 7.79
N GLU A 14 17.39 1.23 7.82
CA GLU A 14 17.39 2.70 7.87
C GLU A 14 16.72 3.32 6.65
N ARG A 15 17.03 2.81 5.45
CA ARG A 15 16.47 3.32 4.18
C ARG A 15 14.95 3.22 4.11
N TYR A 16 14.37 2.16 4.67
CA TYR A 16 12.91 1.94 4.66
C TYR A 16 12.23 2.27 6.00
N GLY A 17 12.95 2.87 6.95
CA GLY A 17 12.40 3.20 8.28
C GLY A 17 11.86 1.98 9.05
N ARG A 18 12.50 0.82 8.88
CA ARG A 18 12.11 -0.44 9.52
C ARG A 18 13.13 -0.88 10.56
N ALA A 19 12.72 -1.77 11.45
CA ALA A 19 13.63 -2.40 12.39
C ALA A 19 14.55 -3.40 11.66
N THR A 20 15.84 -3.38 11.97
CA THR A 20 16.83 -4.32 11.42
C THR A 20 16.47 -5.79 11.66
N SER A 21 15.82 -6.07 12.79
CA SER A 21 15.29 -7.40 13.13
C SER A 21 14.20 -7.86 12.16
N THR A 22 13.33 -6.95 11.70
CA THR A 22 12.30 -7.25 10.70
C THR A 22 12.94 -7.62 9.37
N VAL A 23 13.93 -6.85 8.91
CA VAL A 23 14.66 -7.16 7.67
C VAL A 23 15.33 -8.54 7.78
N GLN A 24 15.95 -8.87 8.91
CA GLN A 24 16.69 -10.12 9.09
C GLN A 24 15.87 -11.38 9.39
N ARG A 25 14.65 -11.23 9.94
CA ARG A 25 13.83 -12.38 10.32
C ARG A 25 12.64 -12.57 9.38
N VAL A 26 12.13 -11.49 8.82
CA VAL A 26 10.95 -11.52 7.96
C VAL A 26 11.38 -11.40 6.50
N TRP A 27 12.17 -10.38 6.15
CA TRP A 27 12.44 -10.11 4.75
C TRP A 27 13.41 -11.10 4.11
N THR A 28 14.50 -11.43 4.80
CA THR A 28 15.47 -12.45 4.35
C THR A 28 14.93 -13.87 4.26
N GLN A 29 13.79 -14.18 4.90
CA GLN A 29 13.13 -15.48 4.77
C GLN A 29 12.22 -15.58 3.54
N HIS A 30 12.03 -14.48 2.81
CA HIS A 30 11.17 -14.47 1.63
C HIS A 30 11.82 -15.27 0.50
N PRO A 31 11.06 -16.11 -0.22
CA PRO A 31 11.60 -17.01 -1.24
C PRO A 31 12.25 -16.26 -2.42
N GLU A 32 11.83 -15.01 -2.67
CA GLU A 32 12.42 -14.15 -3.70
C GLU A 32 13.53 -13.22 -3.16
N TRP A 33 14.00 -13.40 -1.92
CA TRP A 33 15.07 -12.57 -1.35
C TRP A 33 16.38 -12.71 -2.14
N PRO A 34 17.05 -11.59 -2.51
CA PRO A 34 18.24 -11.67 -3.35
C PRO A 34 19.37 -12.42 -2.68
N ALA A 35 20.13 -13.16 -3.50
CA ALA A 35 21.35 -13.80 -3.07
C ALA A 35 22.37 -12.75 -2.59
N PRO A 36 23.14 -13.04 -1.52
CA PRO A 36 24.17 -12.11 -1.05
C PRO A 36 25.27 -11.96 -2.09
N VAL A 37 25.57 -10.71 -2.46
CA VAL A 37 26.64 -10.34 -3.42
C VAL A 37 28.02 -10.42 -2.76
N GLY A 38 28.06 -10.37 -1.43
CA GLY A 38 29.30 -10.44 -0.67
C GLY A 38 29.08 -10.34 0.83
N LYS A 39 30.14 -10.00 1.56
CA LYS A 39 30.12 -9.76 3.00
C LYS A 39 30.88 -8.49 3.34
N ARG A 40 30.31 -7.71 4.27
CA ARG A 40 30.92 -6.52 4.87
C ARG A 40 30.97 -6.71 6.38
N GLY A 41 32.11 -7.15 6.89
CA GLY A 41 32.28 -7.59 8.27
C GLY A 41 31.40 -8.81 8.57
N ARG A 42 30.53 -8.69 9.58
CA ARG A 42 29.59 -9.76 9.95
C ARG A 42 28.32 -9.81 9.08
N TRP A 43 28.11 -8.83 8.22
CA TRP A 43 26.87 -8.67 7.47
C TRP A 43 27.01 -9.14 6.03
N ASN A 44 26.00 -9.84 5.54
CA ASN A 44 25.85 -10.09 4.11
C ASN A 44 25.49 -8.78 3.40
N THR A 45 26.12 -8.52 2.27
CA THR A 45 25.80 -7.40 1.39
C THR A 45 24.90 -7.86 0.25
N TYR A 46 23.88 -7.07 -0.04
CA TYR A 46 22.91 -7.32 -1.10
C TYR A 46 22.96 -6.20 -2.12
N ASP A 47 22.61 -6.50 -3.36
CA ASP A 47 22.50 -5.48 -4.41
C ASP A 47 21.34 -4.53 -4.05
N ALA A 48 21.61 -3.22 -4.01
CA ALA A 48 20.59 -2.24 -3.65
C ALA A 48 19.40 -2.23 -4.60
N GLU A 49 19.62 -2.44 -5.91
CA GLU A 49 18.52 -2.42 -6.88
C GLU A 49 17.64 -3.65 -6.72
N GLN A 50 18.22 -4.83 -6.52
CA GLN A 50 17.44 -6.05 -6.29
C GLN A 50 16.65 -6.00 -4.98
N VAL A 51 17.27 -5.49 -3.91
CA VAL A 51 16.57 -5.27 -2.65
C VAL A 51 15.46 -4.23 -2.85
N ASP A 52 15.72 -3.12 -3.52
CA ASP A 52 14.69 -2.08 -3.73
C ASP A 52 13.52 -2.59 -4.59
N GLN A 53 13.79 -3.34 -5.67
CA GLN A 53 12.73 -3.96 -6.47
C GLN A 53 11.91 -4.96 -5.68
N LEU A 54 12.55 -5.83 -4.91
CA LEU A 54 11.84 -6.81 -4.08
C LEU A 54 11.07 -6.11 -2.96
N VAL A 55 11.68 -5.14 -2.29
CA VAL A 55 11.05 -4.38 -1.23
C VAL A 55 9.84 -3.64 -1.77
N ARG A 56 9.94 -2.97 -2.92
CA ARG A 56 8.81 -2.35 -3.61
C ARG A 56 7.73 -3.33 -4.06
N ARG A 57 8.08 -4.55 -4.46
CA ARG A 57 7.11 -5.53 -4.97
C ARG A 57 6.44 -6.36 -3.88
N ALA A 58 7.19 -6.77 -2.86
CA ALA A 58 6.77 -7.80 -1.91
C ALA A 58 6.52 -7.26 -0.49
N PHE A 59 7.14 -6.15 -0.08
CA PHE A 59 7.12 -5.69 1.32
C PHE A 59 6.51 -4.30 1.51
N LEU A 60 6.85 -3.37 0.64
CA LEU A 60 6.09 -2.16 0.36
C LEU A 60 4.97 -2.59 -0.57
N ARG A 61 3.98 -3.30 -0.04
CA ARG A 61 2.69 -3.44 -0.72
C ARG A 61 2.32 -2.04 -1.21
N ASP A 62 2.20 -1.87 -2.52
CA ASP A 62 1.94 -0.61 -3.22
C ASP A 62 1.29 0.40 -2.28
N GLU A 63 2.00 1.49 -2.00
CA GLU A 63 1.36 2.64 -1.36
C GLU A 63 0.05 2.93 -2.11
N PRO A 64 -1.01 3.27 -1.37
CA PRO A 64 -2.38 3.24 -1.86
C PRO A 64 -2.47 3.97 -3.18
N ALA A 65 -3.25 3.38 -4.10
CA ALA A 65 -3.89 3.95 -5.28
C ALA A 65 -4.12 5.48 -5.20
N ARG A 66 -3.04 6.27 -5.21
CA ARG A 66 -3.05 7.73 -5.22
C ARG A 66 -2.63 8.21 -6.61
N ALA A 67 -1.84 7.40 -7.30
CA ALA A 67 -1.48 7.51 -8.70
C ALA A 67 -2.16 6.45 -9.61
N GLY A 68 -3.21 5.79 -9.14
CA GLY A 68 -4.06 4.90 -9.96
C GLY A 68 -5.01 5.68 -10.87
N ASP A 69 -5.41 5.06 -11.97
CA ASP A 69 -6.33 5.62 -12.96
C ASP A 69 -7.70 5.91 -12.31
N PRO A 70 -8.44 6.96 -12.72
CA PRO A 70 -9.78 7.25 -12.20
C PRO A 70 -10.78 6.09 -12.32
N ASP A 71 -10.50 5.14 -13.22
CA ASP A 71 -11.28 3.94 -13.47
C ASP A 71 -10.84 2.71 -12.65
N ASP A 72 -9.81 2.84 -11.80
CA ASP A 72 -9.38 1.74 -10.94
C ASP A 72 -10.50 1.31 -9.98
N LEU A 73 -10.74 0.00 -9.96
CA LEU A 73 -11.74 -0.66 -9.13
C LEU A 73 -11.15 -0.98 -7.77
N LEU A 74 -11.51 -0.18 -6.76
CA LEU A 74 -11.05 -0.33 -5.39
C LEU A 74 -12.02 -1.18 -4.56
N THR A 75 -11.45 -2.08 -3.78
CA THR A 75 -12.15 -2.82 -2.71
C THR A 75 -12.32 -1.96 -1.46
N VAL A 76 -13.18 -2.38 -0.53
CA VAL A 76 -13.40 -1.67 0.75
C VAL A 76 -12.11 -1.37 1.53
N ASN A 77 -11.14 -2.30 1.51
CA ASN A 77 -9.87 -2.09 2.20
C ASN A 77 -8.99 -1.05 1.49
N GLU A 78 -9.04 -1.01 0.16
CA GLU A 78 -8.30 -0.01 -0.63
C GLU A 78 -8.96 1.36 -0.56
N ILE A 79 -10.30 1.42 -0.50
CA ILE A 79 -11.05 2.65 -0.23
C ILE A 79 -10.69 3.19 1.16
N ALA A 80 -10.60 2.31 2.16
CA ALA A 80 -10.21 2.69 3.52
C ALA A 80 -8.83 3.37 3.53
N ASP A 81 -7.86 2.75 2.85
CA ASP A 81 -6.51 3.28 2.72
C ASP A 81 -6.48 4.61 1.92
N TYR A 82 -7.19 4.65 0.79
CA TYR A 82 -7.29 5.81 -0.09
C TYR A 82 -7.92 7.03 0.58
N THR A 83 -9.02 6.82 1.30
CA THR A 83 -9.81 7.89 1.92
C THR A 83 -9.38 8.20 3.36
N GLY A 84 -8.54 7.36 3.96
CA GLY A 84 -8.19 7.41 5.38
C GLY A 84 -9.35 7.03 6.33
N LEU A 85 -10.42 6.43 5.81
CA LEU A 85 -11.57 5.97 6.61
C LEU A 85 -11.35 4.53 7.09
N SER A 86 -11.93 4.16 8.23
CA SER A 86 -11.88 2.76 8.66
C SER A 86 -12.74 1.87 7.74
N PRO A 87 -12.30 0.64 7.42
CA PRO A 87 -13.06 -0.29 6.57
C PRO A 87 -14.41 -0.68 7.21
N ALA A 88 -14.46 -0.73 8.55
CA ALA A 88 -15.71 -0.92 9.28
C ALA A 88 -16.70 0.22 9.05
N THR A 89 -16.24 1.47 9.02
CA THR A 89 -17.07 2.65 8.72
C THR A 89 -17.63 2.58 7.31
N ILE A 90 -16.80 2.19 6.33
CA ILE A 90 -17.24 2.04 4.94
C ILE A 90 -18.30 0.95 4.81
N ARG A 91 -18.08 -0.24 5.41
CA ARG A 91 -19.10 -1.30 5.44
C ARG A 91 -20.40 -0.85 6.10
N ALA A 92 -20.29 -0.09 7.17
CA ALA A 92 -21.45 0.41 7.90
C ALA A 92 -22.20 1.52 7.15
N ASP A 93 -21.52 2.28 6.29
CA ASP A 93 -22.16 3.24 5.37
C ASP A 93 -22.82 2.54 4.19
N ILE A 94 -22.17 1.50 3.62
CA ILE A 94 -22.75 0.65 2.57
C ILE A 94 -24.03 -0.01 3.07
N SER A 95 -24.02 -0.56 4.29
CA SER A 95 -25.20 -1.18 4.89
C SER A 95 -26.33 -0.19 5.20
N ARG A 96 -26.04 1.11 5.24
CA ARG A 96 -27.02 2.19 5.51
C ARG A 96 -27.49 2.88 4.24
N ASP A 97 -27.19 2.33 3.07
CA ASP A 97 -27.54 2.91 1.76
C ASP A 97 -26.98 4.34 1.56
N ARG A 98 -25.91 4.69 2.30
CA ARG A 98 -25.22 5.99 2.19
C ARG A 98 -24.06 5.95 1.21
N TRP A 99 -23.74 4.76 0.72
CA TRP A 99 -22.70 4.51 -0.27
C TRP A 99 -23.37 4.10 -1.57
N ARG A 100 -22.88 4.59 -2.71
CA ARG A 100 -23.41 4.22 -4.02
C ARG A 100 -23.28 2.70 -4.24
N ASP A 101 -24.16 2.15 -5.07
CA ASP A 101 -24.01 0.78 -5.57
C ASP A 101 -22.60 0.51 -6.13
N PRO A 102 -22.07 -0.70 -5.93
CA PRO A 102 -20.77 -1.08 -6.48
C PRO A 102 -20.80 -1.05 -8.00
N ASP A 103 -19.77 -0.44 -8.59
CA ASP A 103 -19.58 -0.40 -10.04
C ASP A 103 -19.31 -1.79 -10.62
N GLU A 104 -18.64 -2.66 -9.85
CA GLU A 104 -18.42 -4.06 -10.22
C GLU A 104 -18.54 -4.96 -8.99
N THR A 105 -19.20 -6.11 -9.15
CA THR A 105 -19.15 -7.19 -8.15
C THR A 105 -18.51 -8.39 -8.81
N ARG A 106 -17.25 -8.68 -8.44
CA ARG A 106 -16.50 -9.82 -8.98
C ARG A 106 -16.17 -10.79 -7.86
N ASP A 107 -16.53 -12.06 -8.06
CA ASP A 107 -16.32 -13.14 -7.08
C ASP A 107 -16.92 -12.83 -5.69
N GLY A 108 -18.08 -12.17 -5.65
CA GLY A 108 -18.76 -11.77 -4.41
C GLY A 108 -18.10 -10.57 -3.69
N VAL A 109 -17.01 -10.02 -4.22
CA VAL A 109 -16.36 -8.81 -3.72
C VAL A 109 -16.90 -7.61 -4.47
N LYS A 110 -17.58 -6.72 -3.73
CA LYS A 110 -18.02 -5.42 -4.22
C LYS A 110 -16.82 -4.49 -4.42
N ARG A 111 -16.72 -3.89 -5.61
CA ARG A 111 -15.66 -2.96 -6.02
C ARG A 111 -16.28 -1.65 -6.52
N TRP A 112 -15.62 -0.55 -6.22
CA TRP A 112 -16.06 0.78 -6.63
C TRP A 112 -14.94 1.45 -7.41
N ARG A 113 -15.30 2.15 -8.48
CA ARG A 113 -14.34 2.99 -9.19
C ARG A 113 -13.86 4.10 -8.27
N ARG A 114 -12.58 4.45 -8.39
CA ARG A 114 -11.99 5.55 -7.65
C ARG A 114 -12.72 6.87 -7.86
N SER A 115 -13.14 7.15 -9.11
CA SER A 115 -14.01 8.30 -9.43
C SER A 115 -15.32 8.33 -8.64
N SER A 116 -15.97 7.17 -8.46
CA SER A 116 -17.20 7.04 -7.69
C SER A 116 -16.95 7.31 -6.20
N VAL A 117 -15.84 6.78 -5.66
CA VAL A 117 -15.41 7.01 -4.28
C VAL A 117 -15.13 8.50 -4.02
N ASP A 118 -14.40 9.17 -4.91
CA ASP A 118 -14.13 10.61 -4.81
C ASP A 118 -15.40 11.45 -4.82
N GLN A 119 -16.39 11.12 -5.66
CA GLN A 119 -17.69 11.80 -5.67
C GLN A 119 -18.44 11.63 -4.35
N ILE A 120 -18.44 10.43 -3.77
CA ILE A 120 -19.07 10.14 -2.47
C ILE A 120 -18.40 10.95 -1.36
N ILE A 121 -17.06 10.95 -1.30
CA ILE A 121 -16.31 11.69 -0.28
C ILE A 121 -16.50 13.20 -0.44
N LYS A 122 -16.51 13.71 -1.68
CA LYS A 122 -16.79 15.12 -1.97
C LYS A 122 -18.20 15.52 -1.52
N SER A 123 -19.21 14.69 -1.79
CA SER A 123 -20.59 14.90 -1.32
C SER A 123 -20.67 14.94 0.22
N ARG A 124 -19.98 14.02 0.91
CA ARG A 124 -19.88 14.03 2.38
C ARG A 124 -19.23 15.30 2.93
N ARG A 125 -18.16 15.79 2.29
CA ARG A 125 -17.46 17.01 2.70
C ARG A 125 -18.35 18.25 2.47
N SER A 126 -19.12 18.30 1.39
CA SER A 126 -20.10 19.37 1.15
C SER A 126 -21.23 19.35 2.18
N TYR A 127 -21.75 18.17 2.56
CA TYR A 127 -22.79 18.06 3.58
C TYR A 127 -22.32 18.58 4.95
N ARG A 128 -21.07 18.31 5.34
CA ARG A 128 -20.50 18.86 6.58
C ARG A 128 -20.24 20.37 6.54
N ARG A 129 -20.21 20.98 5.35
CA ARG A 129 -19.97 22.42 5.17
C ARG A 129 -21.25 23.24 5.11
N ASN A 130 -22.41 22.60 5.13
CA ASN A 130 -23.70 23.27 5.23
C ASN A 130 -24.26 23.10 6.65
N PRO A 131 -23.94 23.99 7.60
CA PRO A 131 -24.82 24.18 8.74
C PRO A 131 -26.10 24.82 8.20
N SER A 132 -27.11 24.00 7.89
CA SER A 132 -28.46 24.51 7.64
C SER A 132 -29.12 24.81 8.98
N GLY A 133 -29.54 26.07 9.15
CA GLY A 133 -30.55 26.50 10.14
C GLY A 133 -29.97 27.22 11.34
#